data_AF-A0A925BLB2-F1
#
_entry.id   AF-A0A925BLB2-F1
#
_cell.length_a   1.000
_cell.length_b   1.000
_cell.length_c   1.000
_cell.angle_alpha   90.00
_cell.angle_beta   90.00
_cell.angle_gamma   90.00
#
_symmetry.space_group_name_H-M   'P 1'
#
loop_
_entity.id
_entity.type
_entity.pdbx_description
1 polymer ?
#
loop_
_entity_poly.entity_id
_entity_poly.type
_entity_poly.pdbx_seq_one_letter_code
_entity_poly.pdbx_strand_id
1 'polypeptide(L)'
;MATQAQALPHENRQSEFERLVRGWDRRWRGRQALLWLPLSITPGLMLGIVLALISRIRPFLLSDQILMITGAAVVIGLVGTQLYVWLRPLPSIIAARRFDQLFGLQERVSTALELLAGRITSVDELMRPQLDDAWERARLVNPREKIPFILQWKAWAGLVVLGVALAILLLLPNPQAEAVSQNTAQQAAIEEATDDVRDITEEVAMDAALNEEEREELLETLETSTERLAEEQITPEEAFATMSEVETALEEQAQSLQERLAEQQ
;
A
#
# COMPACT_ATOMS: atom_id res chain seq x y z
N MET A 1 19.88 4.37 -61.57
CA MET A 1 20.81 4.91 -60.56
C MET A 1 20.63 4.08 -59.31
N ALA A 2 21.58 3.19 -59.03
CA ALA A 2 21.53 2.27 -57.91
C ALA A 2 21.81 3.06 -56.62
N THR A 3 20.83 3.12 -55.73
CA THR A 3 21.00 3.65 -54.37
C THR A 3 22.00 2.74 -53.66
N GLN A 4 23.21 3.23 -53.43
CA GLN A 4 24.16 2.59 -52.53
C GLN A 4 23.49 2.48 -51.16
N ALA A 5 23.03 1.28 -50.82
CA ALA A 5 22.74 0.91 -49.46
C ALA A 5 24.09 0.98 -48.72
N GLN A 6 24.39 2.14 -48.13
CA GLN A 6 25.51 2.30 -47.23
C GLN A 6 25.35 1.24 -46.13
N ALA A 7 26.27 0.29 -46.08
CA ALA A 7 26.32 -0.72 -45.06
C ALA A 7 26.47 -0.01 -43.70
N LEU A 8 25.37 0.05 -42.95
CA LEU A 8 25.41 0.56 -41.58
C LEU A 8 26.41 -0.29 -40.77
N PRO A 9 27.25 0.33 -39.92
CA PRO A 9 28.12 -0.38 -38.99
C PRO A 9 27.37 -1.48 -38.23
N HIS A 10 28.04 -2.59 -37.91
CA HIS A 10 27.43 -3.72 -37.20
C HIS A 10 26.75 -3.29 -35.87
N GLU A 11 27.33 -2.34 -35.15
CA GLU A 11 26.77 -1.75 -33.93
C GLU A 11 25.42 -1.06 -34.16
N ASN A 12 25.27 -0.36 -35.30
CA ASN A 12 24.02 0.32 -35.65
C ASN A 12 22.92 -0.71 -35.93
N ARG A 13 23.21 -1.80 -36.65
CA ARG A 13 22.24 -2.87 -36.91
C ARG A 13 21.80 -3.58 -35.64
N GLN A 14 22.71 -3.86 -34.72
CA GLN A 14 22.35 -4.48 -33.43
C GLN A 14 21.37 -3.60 -32.67
N SER A 15 21.63 -2.29 -32.59
CA SER A 15 20.74 -1.33 -31.93
C SER A 15 19.35 -1.26 -32.58
N GLU A 16 19.25 -1.49 -33.89
CA GLU A 16 17.98 -1.51 -34.63
C GLU A 16 17.14 -2.74 -34.28
N PHE A 17 17.74 -3.93 -34.31
CA PHE A 17 17.06 -5.16 -33.87
C PHE A 17 16.63 -5.07 -32.39
N GLU A 18 17.50 -4.56 -31.51
CA GLU A 18 17.16 -4.36 -30.10
C GLU A 18 16.03 -3.36 -29.89
N ARG A 19 15.99 -2.26 -30.65
CA ARG A 19 14.88 -1.29 -30.59
C ARG A 19 13.57 -1.92 -31.06
N LEU A 20 13.62 -2.69 -32.14
CA LEU A 20 12.46 -3.37 -32.71
C LEU A 20 11.89 -4.41 -31.74
N VAL A 21 12.74 -5.26 -31.15
CA VAL A 21 12.35 -6.24 -30.12
C VAL A 21 11.83 -5.55 -28.85
N ARG A 22 12.46 -4.46 -28.39
CA ARG A 22 11.95 -3.65 -27.27
C ARG A 22 10.57 -3.06 -27.57
N GLY A 23 10.30 -2.66 -28.80
CA GLY A 23 8.99 -2.20 -29.24
C GLY A 23 7.91 -3.27 -29.11
N TRP A 24 8.23 -4.51 -29.50
CA TRP A 24 7.36 -5.67 -29.33
C TRP A 24 7.13 -6.02 -27.86
N ASP A 25 8.20 -6.03 -27.05
CA ASP A 25 8.14 -6.30 -25.61
C ASP A 25 7.29 -5.26 -24.87
N ARG A 26 7.47 -3.97 -25.18
CA ARG A 26 6.66 -2.90 -24.60
C ARG A 26 5.18 -3.09 -24.87
N ARG A 27 4.81 -3.51 -26.09
CA ARG A 27 3.41 -3.78 -26.43
C ARG A 27 2.88 -5.01 -25.68
N TRP A 28 3.68 -6.07 -25.61
CA TRP A 28 3.34 -7.27 -24.84
C TRP A 28 3.09 -6.95 -23.37
N ARG A 29 3.99 -6.18 -22.74
CA ARG A 29 3.85 -5.71 -21.35
C ARG A 29 2.61 -4.85 -21.16
N GLY A 30 2.30 -3.97 -22.11
CA GLY A 30 1.05 -3.21 -22.09
C GLY A 30 -0.17 -4.13 -22.06
N ARG A 31 -0.21 -5.18 -22.90
CA ARG A 31 -1.30 -6.17 -22.89
C ARG A 31 -1.36 -6.91 -21.55
N GLN A 32 -0.21 -7.33 -21.02
CA GLN A 32 -0.14 -8.02 -19.74
C GLN A 32 -0.62 -7.15 -18.58
N ALA A 33 -0.20 -5.89 -18.54
CA ALA A 33 -0.67 -4.90 -17.58
C ALA A 33 -2.20 -4.78 -17.63
N LEU A 34 -2.79 -4.63 -18.82
CA LEU A 34 -4.25 -4.54 -18.98
C LEU A 34 -4.98 -5.80 -18.49
N LEU A 35 -4.43 -6.98 -18.76
CA LEU A 35 -5.02 -8.25 -18.32
C LEU A 35 -4.92 -8.46 -16.81
N TRP A 36 -3.87 -7.92 -16.18
CA TRP A 36 -3.62 -8.07 -14.75
C TRP A 36 -4.31 -7.00 -13.90
N LEU A 37 -4.84 -5.92 -14.50
CA LEU A 37 -5.56 -4.86 -13.78
C LEU A 37 -6.73 -5.38 -12.92
N PRO A 38 -7.68 -6.19 -13.44
CA PRO A 38 -8.75 -6.70 -12.59
C PRO A 38 -8.22 -7.60 -11.46
N LEU A 39 -7.17 -8.36 -11.75
CA LEU A 39 -6.56 -9.28 -10.79
C LEU A 39 -5.88 -8.53 -9.64
N SER A 40 -5.25 -7.39 -9.90
CA SER A 40 -4.58 -6.59 -8.86
C SER A 40 -5.56 -5.84 -7.96
N ILE A 41 -6.73 -5.45 -8.46
CA ILE A 41 -7.75 -4.72 -7.70
C ILE A 41 -8.61 -5.67 -6.84
N THR A 42 -8.87 -6.88 -7.34
CA THR A 42 -9.71 -7.89 -6.68
C THR A 42 -9.37 -8.15 -5.20
N PRO A 43 -8.11 -8.40 -4.79
CA PRO A 43 -7.79 -8.67 -3.38
C PRO A 43 -8.06 -7.46 -2.48
N GLY A 44 -7.82 -6.24 -2.98
CA GLY A 44 -8.13 -5.02 -2.23
C GLY A 44 -9.63 -4.87 -1.97
N LEU A 45 -10.47 -5.08 -3.00
CA LEU A 45 -11.92 -5.05 -2.82
C LEU A 45 -12.43 -6.18 -1.90
N MET A 46 -11.87 -7.39 -2.02
CA MET A 46 -12.21 -8.49 -1.13
C MET A 46 -11.88 -8.17 0.33
N LEU A 47 -10.72 -7.58 0.59
CA LEU A 47 -10.36 -7.09 1.93
C LEU A 47 -11.38 -6.08 2.43
N GLY A 48 -11.74 -5.09 1.62
CA GLY A 48 -12.77 -4.10 1.98
C GLY A 48 -14.13 -4.72 2.31
N ILE A 49 -14.58 -5.70 1.53
CA ILE A 49 -15.83 -6.43 1.78
C ILE A 49 -15.76 -7.19 3.11
N VAL A 50 -14.65 -7.88 3.37
CA VAL A 50 -14.44 -8.61 4.64
C VAL A 50 -14.45 -7.64 5.82
N LEU A 51 -13.75 -6.51 5.74
CA LEU A 51 -13.73 -5.49 6.79
C LEU A 51 -15.12 -4.89 7.02
N ALA A 52 -15.87 -4.59 5.96
CA ALA A 52 -17.24 -4.08 6.06
C ALA A 52 -18.20 -5.09 6.71
N LEU A 53 -18.07 -6.38 6.41
CA LEU A 53 -18.85 -7.44 7.05
C LEU A 53 -18.50 -7.59 8.53
N ILE A 54 -17.20 -7.55 8.88
CA ILE A 54 -16.74 -7.64 10.27
C ILE A 54 -17.21 -6.43 11.09
N SER A 55 -17.09 -5.22 10.55
CA SER A 55 -17.54 -3.98 11.21
C SER A 55 -19.04 -3.94 11.49
N ARG A 56 -19.83 -4.76 10.79
CA ARG A 56 -21.26 -4.91 11.06
C ARG A 56 -21.57 -5.83 12.24
N ILE A 57 -20.64 -6.69 12.62
CA ILE A 57 -20.76 -7.64 13.75
C ILE A 57 -20.01 -7.14 14.98
N ARG A 58 -18.91 -6.38 14.80
CA ARG A 58 -18.10 -5.81 15.88
C ARG A 58 -17.88 -4.31 15.66
N PRO A 59 -17.90 -3.47 16.70
CA PRO A 59 -17.71 -2.04 16.57
C PRO A 59 -16.21 -1.78 16.43
N PHE A 60 -15.67 -2.05 15.24
CA PHE A 60 -14.23 -2.10 15.01
C PHE A 60 -13.73 -0.95 14.13
N LEU A 61 -14.39 -0.68 13.00
CA LEU A 61 -13.94 0.33 12.02
C LEU A 61 -15.10 1.18 11.51
N LEU A 62 -14.88 2.48 11.40
CA LEU A 62 -15.77 3.40 10.70
C LEU A 62 -15.73 3.18 9.18
N SER A 63 -16.82 3.52 8.49
CA SER A 63 -16.91 3.39 7.03
C SER A 63 -15.78 4.12 6.28
N ASP A 64 -15.36 5.27 6.79
CA ASP A 64 -14.26 6.06 6.20
C ASP A 64 -12.90 5.34 6.31
N GLN A 65 -12.64 4.70 7.45
CA GLN A 65 -11.41 3.93 7.66
C GLN A 65 -11.37 2.69 6.75
N ILE A 66 -12.51 2.01 6.57
CA ILE A 66 -12.63 0.88 5.65
C ILE A 66 -12.34 1.34 4.22
N LEU A 67 -12.88 2.49 3.81
CA LEU A 67 -12.63 3.06 2.49
C LEU A 67 -11.15 3.40 2.28
N MET A 68 -10.49 4.01 3.28
CA MET A 68 -9.06 4.33 3.22
C MET A 68 -8.19 3.08 3.12
N ILE A 69 -8.42 2.07 3.98
CA ILE A 69 -7.66 0.81 3.97
C ILE A 69 -7.86 0.08 2.64
N THR A 70 -9.10 -0.01 2.17
CA THR A 70 -9.44 -0.65 0.89
C THR A 70 -8.77 0.09 -0.27
N GLY A 71 -8.86 1.42 -0.29
CA GLY A 71 -8.23 2.26 -1.30
C GLY A 71 -6.71 2.09 -1.33
N ALA A 72 -6.07 2.10 -0.17
CA ALA A 72 -4.63 1.86 -0.03
C ALA A 72 -4.23 0.47 -0.55
N ALA A 73 -4.97 -0.58 -0.16
CA ALA A 73 -4.72 -1.95 -0.63
C ALA A 73 -4.83 -2.09 -2.16
N VAL A 74 -5.85 -1.46 -2.77
CA VAL A 74 -6.02 -1.42 -4.22
C VAL A 74 -4.86 -0.69 -4.90
N VAL A 75 -4.46 0.48 -4.37
CA VAL A 75 -3.34 1.26 -4.92
C VAL A 75 -2.03 0.48 -4.83
N ILE A 76 -1.74 -0.14 -3.68
CA ILE A 76 -0.54 -0.96 -3.48
C ILE A 76 -0.53 -2.15 -4.45
N GLY A 77 -1.65 -2.86 -4.60
CA GLY A 77 -1.78 -3.98 -5.53
C GLY A 77 -1.55 -3.55 -6.98
N LEU A 78 -2.14 -2.42 -7.38
CA LEU A 78 -2.01 -1.87 -8.73
C LEU A 78 -0.58 -1.41 -9.03
N VAL A 79 0.02 -0.62 -8.13
CA VAL A 79 1.40 -0.13 -8.25
C VAL A 79 2.37 -1.31 -8.25
N GLY A 80 2.27 -2.23 -7.29
CA GLY A 80 3.15 -3.39 -7.19
C GLY A 80 3.11 -4.26 -8.45
N THR A 81 1.91 -4.51 -8.99
CA THR A 81 1.74 -5.25 -10.24
C THR A 81 2.35 -4.51 -11.43
N GLN A 82 2.13 -3.20 -11.53
CA GLN A 82 2.67 -2.41 -12.63
C GLN A 82 4.20 -2.32 -12.57
N LEU A 83 4.76 -2.10 -11.38
CA LEU A 83 6.20 -2.15 -11.17
C LEU A 83 6.77 -3.51 -11.56
N TYR A 84 6.12 -4.61 -11.15
CA TYR A 84 6.53 -5.96 -11.54
C TYR A 84 6.53 -6.15 -13.08
N VAL A 85 5.48 -5.71 -13.77
CA VAL A 85 5.37 -5.84 -15.23
C VAL A 85 6.37 -4.97 -15.97
N TRP A 86 6.68 -3.76 -15.49
CA TRP A 86 7.51 -2.79 -16.23
C TRP A 86 8.98 -2.81 -15.84
N LEU A 87 9.31 -3.05 -14.57
CA LEU A 87 10.69 -3.01 -14.09
C LEU A 87 11.44 -4.33 -14.26
N ARG A 88 10.76 -5.45 -14.54
CA ARG A 88 11.45 -6.73 -14.73
C ARG A 88 12.27 -6.72 -16.02
N PRO A 89 13.61 -6.71 -15.96
CA PRO A 89 14.44 -6.68 -17.17
C PRO A 89 14.25 -8.00 -17.92
N LEU A 90 14.14 -7.92 -19.24
CA LEU A 90 14.15 -9.09 -20.11
C LEU A 90 15.28 -8.92 -21.13
N PRO A 91 16.29 -9.82 -21.14
CA PRO A 91 17.35 -9.77 -22.14
C PRO A 91 16.77 -9.79 -23.56
N SER A 92 17.32 -8.95 -24.44
CA SER A 92 16.86 -8.78 -25.83
C SER A 92 16.79 -10.12 -26.58
N ILE A 93 17.74 -11.03 -26.33
CA ILE A 93 17.76 -12.36 -26.95
C ILE A 93 16.59 -13.25 -26.52
N ILE A 94 16.20 -13.22 -25.24
CA ILE A 94 15.06 -14.00 -24.74
C ILE A 94 13.76 -13.44 -25.32
N ALA A 95 13.64 -12.12 -25.38
CA ALA A 95 12.51 -11.45 -26.02
C ALA A 95 12.44 -11.79 -27.53
N ALA A 96 13.58 -11.78 -28.24
CA ALA A 96 13.65 -12.12 -29.65
C ALA A 96 13.13 -13.54 -29.93
N ARG A 97 13.63 -14.56 -29.20
CA ARG A 97 13.15 -15.95 -29.34
C ARG A 97 11.64 -16.07 -29.09
N ARG A 98 11.13 -15.39 -28.05
CA ARG A 98 9.69 -15.36 -27.77
C ARG A 98 8.89 -14.80 -28.95
N PHE A 99 9.34 -13.69 -29.53
CA PHE A 99 8.65 -13.04 -30.64
C PHE A 99 8.85 -13.77 -31.97
N ASP A 100 9.96 -14.47 -32.16
CA ASP A 100 10.15 -15.34 -33.31
C ASP A 100 9.10 -16.46 -33.32
N GLN A 101 8.85 -17.07 -32.16
CA GLN A 101 7.80 -18.07 -32.01
C GLN A 101 6.39 -17.47 -32.16
N LEU A 102 6.13 -16.33 -31.50
CA LEU A 102 4.82 -15.68 -31.53
C LEU A 102 4.42 -15.19 -32.92
N PHE A 103 5.39 -14.71 -33.70
CA PHE A 103 5.16 -14.14 -35.03
C PHE A 103 5.45 -15.12 -36.16
N GLY A 104 6.04 -16.28 -35.87
CA GLY A 104 6.39 -17.30 -36.87
C GLY A 104 7.59 -16.91 -37.74
N LEU A 105 8.57 -16.21 -37.16
CA LEU A 105 9.75 -15.71 -37.87
C LEU A 105 10.87 -16.76 -38.01
N GLN A 106 10.67 -17.99 -37.54
CA GLN A 106 11.62 -19.11 -37.70
C GLN A 106 13.03 -18.77 -37.16
N GLU A 107 13.11 -18.20 -35.95
CA GLU A 107 14.38 -17.84 -35.27
C GLU A 107 15.24 -16.80 -36.02
N ARG A 108 14.69 -16.09 -37.01
CA ARG A 108 15.45 -15.11 -37.81
C ARG A 108 15.97 -13.95 -36.96
N VAL A 109 15.17 -13.44 -36.02
CA VAL A 109 15.57 -12.27 -35.21
C VAL A 109 16.51 -12.68 -34.09
N SER A 110 16.27 -13.82 -33.44
CA SER A 110 17.16 -14.38 -32.43
C SER A 110 18.54 -14.70 -33.01
N THR A 111 18.59 -15.35 -34.17
CA THR A 111 19.84 -15.69 -34.88
C THR A 111 20.57 -14.43 -35.32
N ALA A 112 19.87 -13.42 -35.86
CA ALA A 112 20.48 -12.15 -36.25
C ALA A 112 21.14 -11.44 -35.04
N LEU A 113 20.48 -11.43 -33.88
CA LEU A 113 21.05 -10.86 -32.66
C LEU A 113 22.22 -11.68 -32.11
N GLU A 114 22.24 -13.00 -32.27
CA GLU A 114 23.38 -13.83 -31.87
C GLU A 114 24.59 -13.66 -32.80
N LEU A 115 24.37 -13.52 -34.10
CA LEU A 115 25.42 -13.18 -35.09
C LEU A 115 26.02 -11.81 -34.78
N LEU A 116 25.18 -10.78 -34.57
CA LEU A 116 25.64 -9.42 -34.27
C LEU A 116 26.36 -9.33 -32.92
N ALA A 117 25.96 -10.13 -31.94
CA ALA A 117 26.63 -10.22 -30.65
C ALA A 117 27.90 -11.09 -30.66
N GLY A 118 28.27 -11.67 -31.82
CA GLY A 118 29.44 -12.55 -31.96
C GLY A 118 29.34 -13.87 -31.18
N ARG A 119 28.14 -14.28 -30.76
CA ARG A 119 27.91 -15.54 -30.03
C ARG A 119 27.92 -16.76 -30.94
N ILE A 120 27.56 -16.57 -32.21
CA ILE A 120 27.65 -17.56 -33.27
C ILE A 120 28.45 -16.96 -34.43
N THR A 121 29.25 -17.79 -35.09
CA THR A 121 30.09 -17.38 -36.22
C THR A 121 29.48 -17.85 -37.53
N SER A 122 29.63 -17.03 -38.57
CA SER A 122 29.21 -17.34 -39.94
C SER A 122 30.30 -16.85 -40.90
N VAL A 123 30.33 -17.40 -42.11
CA VAL A 123 31.20 -16.87 -43.16
C VAL A 123 30.68 -15.47 -43.53
N ASP A 124 31.58 -14.47 -43.62
CA ASP A 124 31.21 -13.06 -43.83
C ASP A 124 30.29 -12.84 -45.03
N GLU A 125 30.46 -13.65 -46.08
CA GLU A 125 29.63 -13.62 -47.30
C GLU A 125 28.17 -14.03 -47.05
N LEU A 126 27.91 -14.90 -46.09
CA LEU A 126 26.57 -15.39 -45.73
C LEU A 126 25.94 -14.58 -44.60
N MET A 127 26.74 -13.90 -43.78
CA MET A 127 26.25 -13.11 -42.66
C MET A 127 25.36 -11.94 -43.12
N ARG A 128 25.79 -11.17 -44.13
CA ARG A 128 25.02 -9.99 -44.59
C ARG A 128 23.64 -10.35 -45.15
N PRO A 129 23.50 -11.33 -46.07
CA PRO A 129 22.20 -11.75 -46.57
C PRO A 129 21.27 -12.27 -45.46
N GLN A 130 21.79 -12.98 -44.46
CA GLN A 130 21.00 -13.47 -43.33
C GLN A 130 20.45 -12.33 -42.47
N LEU A 131 21.28 -11.32 -42.18
CA LEU A 131 20.85 -10.15 -41.42
C LEU A 131 19.81 -9.31 -42.19
N ASP A 132 20.00 -9.16 -43.50
CA ASP A 132 19.07 -8.40 -44.36
C ASP A 132 17.72 -9.13 -44.45
N ASP A 133 17.71 -10.44 -44.71
CA ASP A 133 16.48 -11.25 -44.72
C ASP A 133 15.75 -11.21 -43.37
N ALA A 134 16.47 -11.35 -42.25
CA ALA A 134 15.88 -11.25 -40.92
C ALA A 134 15.23 -9.89 -40.69
N TRP A 135 15.90 -8.81 -41.11
CA TRP A 135 15.37 -7.45 -41.01
C TRP A 135 14.12 -7.24 -41.87
N GLU A 136 14.14 -7.70 -43.12
CA GLU A 136 13.02 -7.57 -44.03
C GLU A 136 11.78 -8.33 -43.54
N ARG A 137 11.96 -9.52 -42.98
CA ARG A 137 10.86 -10.28 -42.38
C ARG A 137 10.35 -9.64 -41.09
N ALA A 138 11.26 -9.16 -40.23
CA ALA A 138 10.90 -8.56 -38.95
C ALA A 138 10.13 -7.24 -39.12
N ARG A 139 10.52 -6.37 -40.06
CA ARG A 139 9.83 -5.08 -40.28
C ARG A 139 8.40 -5.22 -40.82
N LEU A 140 8.09 -6.35 -41.46
CA LEU A 140 6.75 -6.65 -42.00
C LEU A 140 5.78 -7.13 -40.93
N VAL A 141 6.26 -7.51 -39.73
CA VAL A 141 5.39 -7.89 -38.63
C VAL A 141 4.60 -6.67 -38.18
N ASN A 142 3.26 -6.77 -38.19
CA ASN A 142 2.39 -5.82 -37.52
C ASN A 142 2.15 -6.27 -36.06
N PRO A 143 2.78 -5.64 -35.04
CA PRO A 143 2.62 -6.07 -33.66
C PRO A 143 1.20 -5.83 -33.15
N ARG A 144 0.44 -4.93 -33.81
CA ARG A 144 -0.93 -4.60 -33.40
C ARG A 144 -1.89 -5.75 -33.60
N GLU A 145 -1.73 -6.47 -34.70
CA GLU A 145 -2.55 -7.62 -35.07
C GLU A 145 -2.15 -8.87 -34.28
N LYS A 146 -0.84 -9.10 -34.13
CA LYS A 146 -0.33 -10.30 -33.43
C LYS A 146 -0.43 -10.20 -31.91
N ILE A 147 -0.43 -8.99 -31.35
CA ILE A 147 -0.61 -8.73 -29.92
C ILE A 147 -1.81 -7.77 -29.74
N PRO A 148 -3.04 -8.27 -29.87
CA PRO A 148 -4.23 -7.45 -29.68
C PRO A 148 -4.47 -7.20 -28.18
N PHE A 149 -5.00 -6.01 -27.87
CA PHE A 149 -5.53 -5.71 -26.54
C PHE A 149 -6.93 -6.30 -26.45
N ILE A 150 -7.04 -7.47 -25.81
CA ILE A 150 -8.33 -8.13 -25.61
C ILE A 150 -8.79 -7.86 -24.18
N LEU A 151 -9.93 -7.19 -24.06
CA LEU A 151 -10.56 -6.95 -22.77
C LEU A 151 -11.30 -8.21 -22.32
N GLN A 152 -10.89 -8.80 -21.20
CA GLN A 152 -11.61 -9.93 -20.60
C GLN A 152 -12.83 -9.41 -19.83
N TRP A 153 -13.93 -9.12 -20.53
CA TRP A 153 -15.12 -8.48 -19.96
C TRP A 153 -15.64 -9.19 -18.69
N LYS A 154 -15.50 -10.51 -18.58
CA LYS A 154 -15.90 -11.29 -17.40
C LYS A 154 -15.13 -10.86 -16.13
N ALA A 155 -13.84 -10.59 -16.25
CA ALA A 155 -13.01 -10.15 -15.13
C ALA A 155 -13.42 -8.73 -14.67
N TRP A 156 -13.71 -7.85 -15.64
CA TRP A 156 -14.22 -6.51 -15.36
C TRP A 156 -15.64 -6.52 -14.77
N ALA A 157 -16.51 -7.40 -15.26
CA ALA A 157 -17.83 -7.60 -14.69
C ALA A 157 -17.75 -8.07 -13.23
N GLY A 158 -16.85 -9.03 -12.93
CA GLY A 158 -16.58 -9.44 -11.55
C GLY A 158 -16.10 -8.28 -10.67
N LEU A 159 -15.23 -7.42 -11.19
CA LEU A 159 -14.77 -6.22 -10.49
C LEU A 159 -15.92 -5.24 -10.21
N VAL A 160 -16.79 -5.01 -11.18
CA VAL A 160 -17.98 -4.15 -11.01
C VAL A 160 -18.92 -4.75 -9.96
N VAL A 161 -19.15 -6.06 -9.98
CA VAL A 161 -19.99 -6.73 -8.97
C VAL A 161 -19.41 -6.57 -7.58
N LEU A 162 -18.09 -6.74 -7.40
CA LEU A 162 -17.43 -6.51 -6.11
C LEU A 162 -17.52 -5.06 -5.67
N GLY A 163 -17.31 -4.11 -6.58
CA GLY A 163 -17.44 -2.68 -6.30
C GLY A 163 -18.85 -2.30 -5.87
N VAL A 164 -19.87 -2.83 -6.55
CA VAL A 164 -21.28 -2.62 -6.19
C VAL A 164 -21.59 -3.26 -4.83
N ALA A 165 -21.13 -4.49 -4.58
CA ALA A 165 -21.33 -5.16 -3.30
C ALA A 165 -20.70 -4.36 -2.14
N LEU A 166 -19.47 -3.88 -2.31
CA LEU A 166 -18.81 -3.02 -1.32
C LEU A 166 -19.56 -1.69 -1.15
N ALA A 167 -19.98 -1.05 -2.23
CA ALA A 167 -20.74 0.20 -2.16
C ALA A 167 -22.06 0.02 -1.40
N ILE A 168 -22.79 -1.07 -1.65
CA ILE A 168 -24.00 -1.42 -0.89
C ILE A 168 -23.67 -1.58 0.59
N LEU A 169 -22.59 -2.30 0.94
CA LEU A 169 -22.18 -2.49 2.34
C LEU A 169 -21.82 -1.18 3.04
N LEU A 170 -21.20 -0.23 2.34
CA LEU A 170 -20.80 1.08 2.89
C LEU A 170 -21.97 2.08 2.98
N LEU A 171 -22.94 1.99 2.07
CA LEU A 171 -24.12 2.86 2.03
C LEU A 171 -25.21 2.42 3.01
N LEU A 172 -25.27 1.13 3.35
CA LEU A 172 -26.20 0.65 4.37
C LEU A 172 -25.78 1.22 5.74
N PRO A 173 -26.72 1.76 6.53
CA PRO A 173 -26.41 2.26 7.86
C PRO A 173 -25.80 1.14 8.70
N ASN A 174 -24.58 1.37 9.18
CA ASN A 174 -23.93 0.46 10.09
C ASN A 174 -24.53 0.65 11.49
N PRO A 175 -25.25 -0.36 12.04
CA PRO A 175 -25.85 -0.24 13.38
C PRO A 175 -24.82 -0.01 14.48
N GLN A 176 -23.54 -0.30 14.20
CA GLN A 176 -22.45 -0.15 15.16
C GLN A 176 -21.69 1.16 14.99
N ALA A 177 -21.99 2.00 13.99
CA ALA A 177 -21.27 3.24 13.76
C ALA A 177 -21.35 4.20 14.96
N GLU A 178 -22.54 4.30 15.57
CA GLU A 178 -22.74 5.15 16.74
C GLU A 178 -21.97 4.61 17.96
N ALA A 179 -22.02 3.29 18.18
CA ALA A 179 -21.25 2.64 19.23
C ALA A 179 -19.74 2.82 19.05
N VAL A 180 -19.22 2.75 17.81
CA VAL A 180 -17.80 3.04 17.53
C VAL A 180 -17.47 4.49 17.89
N SER A 181 -18.29 5.46 17.47
CA SER A 181 -18.03 6.87 17.77
C SER A 181 -18.05 7.17 19.27
N GLN A 182 -18.97 6.56 20.02
CA GLN A 182 -19.05 6.71 21.47
C GLN A 182 -17.85 6.07 22.17
N ASN A 183 -17.45 4.87 21.75
CA ASN A 183 -16.27 4.20 22.33
C ASN A 183 -14.98 4.97 22.06
N THR A 184 -14.79 5.51 20.85
CA THR A 184 -13.62 6.33 20.53
C THR A 184 -13.61 7.64 21.31
N ALA A 185 -14.76 8.29 21.49
CA ALA A 185 -14.85 9.50 22.30
C ALA A 185 -14.57 9.23 23.79
N GLN A 186 -15.06 8.11 24.33
CA GLN A 186 -14.77 7.69 25.71
C GLN A 186 -13.28 7.39 25.90
N GLN A 187 -12.65 6.65 24.98
CA GLN A 187 -11.21 6.38 25.05
C GLN A 187 -10.38 7.65 24.98
N ALA A 188 -10.73 8.59 24.10
CA ALA A 188 -10.05 9.88 24.01
C ALA A 188 -10.21 10.70 25.32
N ALA A 189 -11.37 10.66 25.96
CA ALA A 189 -11.58 11.33 27.24
C ALA A 189 -10.79 10.69 28.39
N ILE A 190 -10.62 9.36 28.40
CA ILE A 190 -9.78 8.66 29.38
C ILE A 190 -8.31 9.00 29.16
N GLU A 191 -7.85 9.06 27.91
CA GLU A 191 -6.47 9.46 27.56
C GLU A 191 -6.19 10.91 27.99
N GLU A 192 -7.12 11.84 27.70
CA GLU A 192 -7.04 13.23 28.16
C GLU A 192 -7.01 13.33 29.70
N ALA A 193 -7.87 12.59 30.40
CA ALA A 193 -7.86 12.54 31.86
C ALA A 193 -6.56 11.96 32.43
N THR A 194 -5.95 10.97 31.76
CA THR A 194 -4.66 10.40 32.16
C THR A 194 -3.54 11.43 32.03
N ASP A 195 -3.55 12.21 30.95
CA ASP A 195 -2.60 13.30 30.75
C ASP A 195 -2.79 14.42 31.77
N ASP A 196 -4.02 14.81 32.09
CA ASP A 196 -4.32 15.80 33.13
C ASP A 196 -3.79 15.36 34.50
N VAL A 197 -4.01 14.10 34.89
CA VAL A 197 -3.50 13.56 36.18
C VAL A 197 -1.97 13.53 36.18
N ARG A 198 -1.34 13.19 35.05
CA ARG A 198 0.12 13.21 34.91
C ARG A 198 0.69 14.63 35.06
N ASP A 199 0.04 15.63 34.45
CA ASP A 199 0.44 17.03 34.58
C ASP A 199 0.27 17.53 36.02
N ILE A 200 -0.84 17.18 36.69
CA ILE A 200 -1.05 17.48 38.13
C ILE A 200 0.04 16.81 38.98
N THR A 201 0.44 15.58 38.66
CA THR A 201 1.50 14.86 39.38
C THR A 201 2.83 15.61 39.27
N GLU A 202 3.18 16.12 38.08
CA GLU A 202 4.37 16.95 37.87
C GLU A 202 4.30 18.26 38.66
N GLU A 203 3.14 18.92 38.71
CA GLU A 203 2.93 20.13 39.50
C GLU A 203 3.09 19.88 41.01
N VAL A 204 2.49 18.81 41.53
CA VAL A 204 2.58 18.40 42.95
C VAL A 204 4.03 18.08 43.32
N ALA A 205 4.78 17.42 42.43
CA ALA A 205 6.19 17.10 42.66
C ALA A 205 7.07 18.35 42.84
N MET A 206 6.69 19.47 42.19
CA MET A 206 7.40 20.74 42.26
C MET A 206 6.85 21.71 43.33
N ASP A 207 5.74 21.37 43.99
CA ASP A 207 5.07 22.28 44.93
C ASP A 207 5.78 22.34 46.30
N ALA A 208 6.37 23.50 46.57
CA ALA A 208 7.07 23.79 47.83
C ALA A 208 6.15 24.08 49.03
N ALA A 209 4.82 24.22 48.82
CA ALA A 209 3.86 24.43 49.90
C ALA A 209 3.56 23.15 50.71
N LEU A 210 3.72 22.00 50.06
CA LEU A 210 3.53 20.68 50.66
C LEU A 210 4.73 20.29 51.53
N ASN A 211 4.47 19.62 52.65
CA ASN A 211 5.54 18.98 53.41
C ASN A 211 5.97 17.67 52.69
N GLU A 212 7.12 17.12 53.07
CA GLU A 212 7.69 15.96 52.36
C GLU A 212 6.79 14.71 52.44
N GLU A 213 6.21 14.44 53.61
CA GLU A 213 5.38 13.25 53.85
C GLU A 213 4.03 13.33 53.09
N GLU A 214 3.37 14.49 53.13
CA GLU A 214 2.15 14.79 52.36
C GLU A 214 2.39 14.73 50.85
N ARG A 215 3.55 15.22 50.39
CA ARG A 215 3.89 15.18 48.97
C ARG A 215 4.10 13.74 48.52
N GLU A 216 4.83 12.94 49.30
CA GLU A 216 5.11 11.55 48.96
C GLU A 216 3.81 10.71 48.91
N GLU A 217 2.89 10.88 49.87
CA GLU A 217 1.60 10.20 49.90
C GLU A 217 0.69 10.58 48.71
N LEU A 218 0.61 11.88 48.39
CA LEU A 218 -0.20 12.34 47.25
C LEU A 218 0.40 11.89 45.91
N LEU A 219 1.73 11.92 45.77
CA LEU A 219 2.41 11.42 44.56
C LEU A 219 2.18 9.92 44.38
N GLU A 220 2.30 9.11 45.43
CA GLU A 220 2.03 7.66 45.35
C GLU A 220 0.58 7.39 44.86
N THR A 221 -0.38 8.17 45.36
CA THR A 221 -1.79 8.06 44.96
C THR A 221 -1.99 8.46 43.49
N LEU A 222 -1.44 9.60 43.06
CA LEU A 222 -1.59 10.09 41.69
C LEU A 222 -0.86 9.19 40.67
N GLU A 223 0.33 8.68 41.01
CA GLU A 223 1.07 7.73 40.18
C GLU A 223 0.29 6.42 40.02
N THR A 224 -0.25 5.87 41.12
CA THR A 224 -1.08 4.65 41.08
C THR A 224 -2.33 4.85 40.23
N SER A 225 -3.01 5.99 40.36
CA SER A 225 -4.18 6.32 39.54
C SER A 225 -3.82 6.51 38.07
N THR A 226 -2.67 7.12 37.76
CA THR A 226 -2.17 7.25 36.39
C THR A 226 -1.87 5.90 35.77
N GLU A 227 -1.20 4.99 36.51
CA GLU A 227 -0.94 3.63 36.06
C GLU A 227 -2.23 2.86 35.76
N ARG A 228 -3.24 2.98 36.64
CA ARG A 228 -4.56 2.36 36.43
C ARG A 228 -5.25 2.91 35.19
N LEU A 229 -5.30 4.23 35.02
CA LEU A 229 -5.91 4.88 33.86
C LEU A 229 -5.20 4.52 32.55
N ALA A 230 -3.89 4.28 32.60
CA ALA A 230 -3.07 3.88 31.45
C ALA A 230 -3.19 2.39 31.08
N GLU A 231 -3.93 1.57 31.84
CA GLU A 231 -4.14 0.16 31.50
C GLU A 231 -4.90 0.00 30.16
N GLU A 232 -4.39 -0.87 29.27
CA GLU A 232 -4.94 -1.08 27.90
C GLU A 232 -6.43 -1.48 27.86
N GLN A 233 -7.01 -1.92 28.98
CA GLN A 233 -8.37 -2.46 29.06
C GLN A 233 -9.22 -1.85 30.18
N ILE A 234 -8.89 -0.65 30.66
CA ILE A 234 -9.73 0.01 31.67
C ILE A 234 -11.15 0.26 31.14
N THR A 235 -12.15 -0.09 31.94
CA THR A 235 -13.55 0.20 31.61
C THR A 235 -13.90 1.66 31.92
N PRO A 236 -14.89 2.27 31.23
CA PRO A 236 -15.33 3.64 31.55
C PRO A 236 -15.73 3.82 33.02
N GLU A 237 -16.33 2.79 33.62
CA GLU A 237 -16.71 2.79 35.03
C GLU A 237 -15.50 2.77 35.96
N GLU A 238 -14.46 1.99 35.64
CA GLU A 238 -13.21 1.95 36.40
C GLU A 238 -12.41 3.25 36.24
N ALA A 239 -12.39 3.83 35.03
CA ALA A 239 -11.74 5.12 34.79
C ALA A 239 -12.43 6.25 35.56
N PHE A 240 -13.77 6.28 35.56
CA PHE A 240 -14.54 7.24 36.35
C PHE A 240 -14.31 7.07 37.86
N ALA A 241 -14.26 5.83 38.37
CA ALA A 241 -13.94 5.56 39.77
C ALA A 241 -12.54 6.07 40.13
N THR A 242 -11.56 5.82 39.27
CA THR A 242 -10.17 6.25 39.47
C THR A 242 -10.06 7.79 39.46
N MET A 243 -10.78 8.48 38.58
CA MET A 243 -10.85 9.94 38.59
C MET A 243 -11.52 10.51 39.85
N SER A 244 -12.56 9.84 40.36
CA SER A 244 -13.21 10.24 41.61
C SER A 244 -12.27 10.07 42.82
N GLU A 245 -11.42 9.03 42.80
CA GLU A 245 -10.36 8.82 43.80
C GLU A 245 -9.33 9.96 43.75
N VAL A 246 -8.90 10.36 42.54
CA VAL A 246 -7.98 11.50 42.35
C VAL A 246 -8.58 12.81 42.85
N GLU A 247 -9.83 13.11 42.49
CA GLU A 247 -10.52 14.34 42.94
C GLU A 247 -10.62 14.38 44.47
N THR A 248 -10.98 13.26 45.10
CA THR A 248 -11.07 13.16 46.56
C THR A 248 -9.72 13.39 47.23
N ALA A 249 -8.65 12.78 46.72
CA ALA A 249 -7.30 12.95 47.28
C ALA A 249 -6.81 14.41 47.19
N LEU A 250 -7.10 15.08 46.06
CA LEU A 250 -6.76 16.51 45.89
C LEU A 250 -7.60 17.42 46.80
N GLU A 251 -8.88 17.12 46.99
CA GLU A 251 -9.76 17.86 47.91
C GLU A 251 -9.32 17.72 49.38
N GLU A 252 -9.01 16.49 49.82
CA GLU A 252 -8.50 16.22 51.16
C GLU A 252 -7.20 16.98 51.42
N GLN A 253 -6.30 17.01 50.42
CA GLN A 253 -5.05 17.75 50.54
C GLN A 253 -5.24 19.27 50.53
N ALA A 254 -6.18 19.79 49.74
CA ALA A 254 -6.53 21.21 49.76
C ALA A 254 -7.12 21.64 51.12
N GLN A 255 -7.95 20.80 51.73
CA GLN A 255 -8.51 21.05 53.06
C GLN A 255 -7.42 21.02 54.14
N SER A 256 -6.51 20.05 54.11
CA SER A 256 -5.41 19.94 55.08
C SER A 256 -4.47 21.15 55.04
N LEU A 257 -4.18 21.67 53.85
CA LEU A 257 -3.45 22.93 53.65
C LEU A 257 -4.19 24.13 54.25
N GLN A 258 -5.51 24.21 54.02
CA GLN A 258 -6.32 25.32 54.51
C GLN A 258 -6.43 25.33 56.04
N GLU A 259 -6.59 24.17 56.67
CA GLU A 259 -6.60 24.04 58.13
C GLU A 259 -5.26 24.46 58.75
N ARG A 260 -4.13 24.01 58.19
CA ARG A 260 -2.79 24.45 58.64
C ARG A 260 -2.59 25.96 58.53
N LEU A 261 -3.07 26.57 57.45
CA LEU A 261 -2.99 28.02 57.27
C LEU A 261 -3.89 28.78 58.27
N ALA A 262 -5.01 28.20 58.69
CA ALA A 262 -5.90 28.78 59.69
C ALA A 262 -5.34 28.66 61.12
N GLU A 263 -4.63 27.58 61.44
CA GLU A 263 -3.97 27.40 62.75
C GLU A 263 -2.73 28.30 62.95
N GLN A 264 -2.14 28.80 61.87
CA GLN A 264 -0.98 29.70 61.91
C GLN A 264 -1.35 31.20 62.03
N GLN A 265 -2.64 31.55 61.99
CA GLN A 265 -3.15 32.92 62.14
C GLN A 265 -3.63 33.20 63.58
#